data_AF-A0A3B0SRJ5-F1
#
_entry.id   AF-A0A3B0SRJ5-F1
#
_cell.length_a   1.000
_cell.length_b   1.000
_cell.length_c   1.000
_cell.angle_alpha   90.00
_cell.angle_beta   90.00
_cell.angle_gamma   90.00
#
_symmetry.space_group_name_H-M   'P 1'
#
loop_
_entity.id
_entity.type
_entity.pdbx_description
1 polymer ?
#
loop_
_entity_poly.entity_id
_entity_poly.type
_entity_poly.pdbx_seq_one_letter_code
_entity_poly.pdbx_strand_id
1 'polypeptide(L)' 'MAQSEKMNGSVRASNNFEYKKELAFQLVKRFGMTAARQTCIENKWDEVLKAVDSVRAH' A
#
# COMPACT_ATOMS: atom_id res chain seq x y z
N MET A 1 -8.05 25.90 -21.91
CA MET A 1 -6.80 25.42 -21.25
C MET A 1 -6.68 26.11 -19.90
N ALA A 2 -6.18 25.38 -18.90
CA ALA A 2 -5.73 25.84 -17.57
C ALA A 2 -6.79 26.35 -16.57
N GLN A 3 -7.10 25.49 -15.60
CA GLN A 3 -7.25 25.94 -14.21
C GLN A 3 -6.53 24.91 -13.31
N SER A 4 -5.27 25.20 -13.03
CA SER A 4 -4.47 24.50 -12.03
C SER A 4 -4.75 25.11 -10.65
N GLU A 5 -4.40 24.36 -9.61
CA GLU A 5 -4.10 24.83 -8.25
C GLU A 5 -5.28 24.93 -7.27
N LYS A 6 -5.61 23.80 -6.62
CA LYS A 6 -5.81 23.64 -5.16
C LYS A 6 -6.66 22.39 -4.83
N MET A 7 -6.24 21.18 -5.19
CA MET A 7 -6.85 19.96 -4.64
C MET A 7 -6.01 18.68 -4.75
N ASN A 8 -4.68 18.79 -4.84
CA ASN A 8 -3.81 17.67 -5.21
C ASN A 8 -2.93 17.12 -4.07
N GLY A 9 -3.18 17.50 -2.82
CA GLY A 9 -2.48 16.95 -1.65
C GLY A 9 -3.10 15.66 -1.13
N SER A 10 -4.42 15.66 -0.90
CA SER A 10 -5.10 14.52 -0.26
C SER A 10 -5.50 13.41 -1.24
N VAL A 11 -5.83 13.74 -2.49
CA VAL A 11 -6.30 12.75 -3.47
C VAL A 11 -5.17 11.81 -3.92
N ARG A 12 -3.95 12.33 -4.09
CA ARG A 12 -2.78 11.49 -4.44
C ARG A 12 -2.36 10.57 -3.28
N ALA A 13 -2.57 10.98 -2.03
CA ALA A 13 -2.29 10.15 -0.87
C ALA A 13 -3.33 9.02 -0.70
N SER A 14 -4.62 9.32 -0.87
CA SER A 14 -5.69 8.31 -0.79
C SER A 14 -5.58 7.25 -1.89
N ASN A 15 -5.31 7.64 -3.15
CA ASN A 15 -5.12 6.66 -4.24
C ASN A 15 -3.91 5.75 -4.01
N ASN A 16 -2.84 6.30 -3.43
CA ASN A 16 -1.63 5.53 -3.16
C ASN A 16 -1.82 4.59 -1.96
N PHE A 17 -2.64 4.98 -0.98
CA PHE A 17 -2.99 4.14 0.16
C PHE A 17 -3.85 2.94 -0.24
N GLU A 18 -4.91 3.16 -1.04
CA GLU A 18 -5.74 2.06 -1.55
C GLU A 18 -4.95 1.10 -2.43
N TYR A 19 -4.11 1.62 -3.34
CA TYR A 19 -3.24 0.79 -4.17
C TYR A 19 -2.25 -0.04 -3.34
N LYS A 20 -1.59 0.56 -2.33
CA LYS A 20 -0.66 -0.17 -1.44
C LYS A 20 -1.37 -1.23 -0.61
N LYS A 21 -2.60 -0.95 -0.17
CA LYS A 21 -3.42 -1.91 0.57
C LYS A 21 -3.88 -3.06 -0.32
N GLU A 22 -4.27 -2.79 -1.56
CA GLU A 22 -4.61 -3.82 -2.53
C GLU A 22 -3.38 -4.67 -2.89
N LEU A 23 -2.23 -4.04 -3.11
CA LEU A 23 -0.97 -4.73 -3.37
C LEU A 23 -0.56 -5.63 -2.18
N ALA A 24 -0.64 -5.11 -0.95
CA ALA A 24 -0.42 -5.88 0.27
C ALA A 24 -1.37 -7.07 0.36
N PHE A 25 -2.66 -6.87 0.09
CA PHE A 25 -3.66 -7.93 0.11
C PHE A 25 -3.39 -9.00 -0.95
N GLN A 26 -3.03 -8.60 -2.17
CA GLN A 26 -2.66 -9.52 -3.24
C GLN A 26 -1.37 -10.30 -2.91
N LEU A 27 -0.37 -9.65 -2.33
CA LEU A 27 0.87 -10.31 -1.88
C LEU A 27 0.58 -11.35 -0.79
N VAL A 28 -0.20 -10.99 0.23
CA VAL A 28 -0.59 -11.91 1.31
C VAL A 28 -1.43 -13.06 0.77
N LYS A 29 -2.38 -12.79 -0.14
CA LYS A 29 -3.24 -13.81 -0.75
C LYS A 29 -2.45 -14.76 -1.66
N ARG A 30 -1.43 -14.27 -2.37
CA ARG A 30 -0.67 -15.06 -3.36
C ARG A 30 0.51 -15.82 -2.77
N PHE A 31 1.22 -15.22 -1.82
CA PHE A 31 2.44 -15.79 -1.24
C PHE A 31 2.31 -16.16 0.23
N GLY A 32 1.22 -15.75 0.90
CA GLY A 32 1.06 -15.88 2.34
C GLY A 32 1.70 -14.71 3.09
N MET A 33 1.30 -14.57 4.36
CA MET A 33 1.65 -13.43 5.19
C MET A 33 3.16 -13.30 5.44
N THR A 34 3.85 -14.42 5.67
CA THR A 34 5.29 -14.46 5.93
C THR A 34 6.11 -14.00 4.72
N ALA A 35 5.78 -14.52 3.52
CA ALA A 35 6.49 -14.18 2.30
C ALA A 35 6.21 -12.73 1.87
N ALA A 36 4.95 -12.27 1.98
CA ALA A 36 4.61 -10.87 1.73
C ALA A 36 5.41 -9.92 2.64
N ARG A 37 5.57 -10.26 3.93
CA ARG A 37 6.35 -9.49 4.89
C ARG A 37 7.84 -9.47 4.53
N GLN A 38 8.41 -10.62 4.19
CA GLN A 38 9.80 -10.73 3.75
C GLN A 38 10.07 -9.88 2.51
N THR A 39 9.25 -10.02 1.47
CA THR A 39 9.38 -9.22 0.23
C THR A 39 9.28 -7.73 0.51
N CYS A 40 8.39 -7.30 1.41
CA CYS A 40 8.28 -5.89 1.78
C CYS A 40 9.53 -5.38 2.54
N ILE A 41 10.12 -6.21 3.41
CA ILE A 41 11.35 -5.87 4.14
C ILE A 41 12.55 -5.78 3.17
N GLU A 42 12.69 -6.76 2.27
CA GLU A 42 13.78 -6.80 1.29
C GLU A 42 13.71 -5.62 0.30
N ASN A 43 12.51 -5.25 -0.13
CA ASN A 43 12.29 -4.14 -1.06
C ASN A 43 12.15 -2.78 -0.37
N LYS A 44 12.25 -2.70 0.97
CA LYS A 44 12.01 -1.49 1.77
C LYS A 44 10.66 -0.82 1.46
N TRP A 45 9.62 -1.64 1.28
CA TRP A 45 8.24 -1.18 1.10
C TRP A 45 7.56 -0.98 2.46
N ASP A 46 8.08 -0.08 3.30
CA ASP A 46 7.57 0.18 4.65
C ASP A 46 6.06 0.49 4.69
N GLU A 47 5.56 1.20 3.68
CA GLU A 47 4.14 1.54 3.59
C GLU A 47 3.26 0.34 3.21
N VAL A 48 3.76 -0.56 2.37
CA VAL A 48 3.06 -1.81 2.02
C VAL A 48 3.17 -2.79 3.19
N LEU A 49 4.30 -2.82 3.89
CA LEU A 49 4.49 -3.61 5.11
C LEU A 49 3.49 -3.22 6.20
N LYS A 50 3.27 -1.93 6.43
CA LYS A 50 2.21 -1.44 7.33
C LYS A 50 0.82 -1.90 6.90
N ALA A 51 0.54 -1.88 5.60
CA ALA A 51 -0.73 -2.39 5.07
C ALA A 51 -0.87 -3.91 5.23
N VAL A 52 0.20 -4.69 4.97
CA VAL A 52 0.26 -6.14 5.19
C VAL A 52 0.03 -6.49 6.67
N ASP A 53 0.65 -5.75 7.59
CA ASP A 53 0.47 -5.93 9.03
C ASP A 53 -0.96 -5.56 9.47
N SER A 54 -1.53 -4.50 8.89
CA SER A 54 -2.91 -4.08 9.13
C SER A 54 -3.97 -5.07 8.61
N VAL A 55 -3.64 -5.94 7.64
CA VAL A 55 -4.52 -7.03 7.18
C VAL A 55 -4.65 -8.15 8.22
N ARG A 56 -3.70 -8.26 9.16
CA ARG A 56 -3.70 -9.27 10.24
C ARG A 56 -4.71 -9.02 11.35
N ALA A 57 -5.18 -7.79 11.51
CA ALA A 57 -5.97 -7.37 12.67
C ALA A 57 -7.46 -7.79 12.60
N HIS A 58 -7.81 -8.84 11.85
CA HIS A 58 -9.18 -9.35 11.69
C HIS A 58 -9.31 -10.81 12.08
#